data_AF-A0A951PV95-F1
#
_entry.id   AF-A0A951PV95-F1
#
_cell.length_a   1.000
_cell.length_b   1.000
_cell.length_c   1.000
_cell.angle_alpha   90.00
_cell.angle_beta   90.00
_cell.angle_gamma   90.00
#
_symmetry.space_group_name_H-M   'P 1'
#
loop_
_entity.id
_entity.type
_entity.pdbx_description
1 polymer ?
#
loop_
_entity_poly.entity_id
_entity_poly.type
_entity_poly.pdbx_seq_one_letter_code
_entity_poly.pdbx_strand_id
1 'polypeptide(L)'
;MELSVLALQAVNIALWAIDKTSGGALEKAGADILDFLTKRFQGKLKIRGSEPKLLEAAILSEAESDKKFQEDLERLVNQYQQIQNTSVSQSTESGVNVNVSSNSGTVIGQQIGKQFFR
;
A
#
# COMPACT_ATOMS: atom_id res chain seq x y z
N MET A 1 -6.06 -10.51 -8.96
CA MET A 1 -4.67 -10.38 -9.43
C MET A 1 -4.13 -11.79 -9.70
N GLU A 2 -3.23 -12.00 -10.67
CA GLU A 2 -2.59 -13.32 -10.84
C GLU A 2 -1.68 -13.65 -9.65
N LEU A 3 -1.64 -14.91 -9.20
CA LEU A 3 -0.90 -15.31 -7.99
C LEU A 3 0.59 -15.02 -8.08
N SER A 4 1.23 -15.32 -9.22
CA SER A 4 2.65 -15.05 -9.44
C SER A 4 2.94 -13.55 -9.42
N VAL A 5 2.02 -12.75 -9.96
CA VAL A 5 2.11 -11.28 -9.96
C VAL A 5 1.90 -10.71 -8.56
N LEU A 6 1.01 -11.31 -7.77
CA LEU A 6 0.78 -10.96 -6.38
C LEU A 6 2.02 -11.26 -5.52
N ALA A 7 2.60 -12.46 -5.67
CA ALA A 7 3.79 -12.87 -4.95
C ALA A 7 5.00 -11.98 -5.27
N LEU A 8 5.27 -11.75 -6.56
CA LEU A 8 6.35 -10.87 -7.02
C LEU A 8 6.19 -9.44 -6.45
N GLN A 9 4.98 -8.89 -6.48
CA GLN A 9 4.74 -7.55 -5.95
C GLN A 9 4.90 -7.49 -4.44
N ALA A 10 4.36 -8.46 -3.71
CA ALA A 10 4.50 -8.56 -2.27
C ALA A 10 5.98 -8.60 -1.84
N VAL A 11 6.81 -9.39 -2.55
CA VAL A 11 8.26 -9.45 -2.30
C VAL A 11 8.91 -8.09 -2.55
N ASN A 12 8.67 -7.46 -3.70
CA ASN A 12 9.27 -6.17 -4.03
C ASN A 12 8.90 -5.09 -3.00
N ILE A 13 7.64 -5.04 -2.57
CA ILE A 13 7.17 -4.07 -1.57
C ILE A 13 7.79 -4.37 -0.21
N ALA A 14 7.84 -5.65 0.22
CA ALA A 14 8.41 -6.03 1.50
C ALA A 14 9.92 -5.75 1.56
N LEU A 15 10.67 -6.03 0.48
CA LEU A 15 12.09 -5.71 0.39
C LEU A 15 12.34 -4.21 0.39
N TRP A 16 11.51 -3.43 -0.33
CA TRP A 16 11.57 -1.98 -0.28
C TRP A 16 11.28 -1.45 1.13
N ALA A 17 10.28 -2.00 1.83
CA ALA A 17 9.90 -1.58 3.17
C ALA A 17 10.98 -1.90 4.23
N ILE A 18 11.83 -2.91 4.00
CA ILE A 18 12.99 -3.20 4.87
C ILE A 18 14.02 -2.06 4.82
N ASP A 19 14.20 -1.43 3.65
CA ASP A 19 15.17 -0.36 3.43
C ASP A 19 14.62 1.03 3.85
N LYS A 20 13.30 1.16 3.95
CA LYS A 20 12.64 2.43 4.32
C LYS A 20 12.41 2.54 5.81
N THR A 21 12.79 3.67 6.37
CA THR A 21 12.71 3.96 7.82
C THR A 21 11.75 5.10 8.17
N SER A 22 10.91 5.57 7.23
CA SER A 22 10.15 6.81 7.40
C SER A 22 8.63 6.58 7.49
N GLY A 23 7.94 7.54 8.14
CA GLY A 23 6.57 7.39 8.65
C GLY A 23 5.43 7.79 7.69
N GLY A 24 5.66 7.79 6.38
CA GLY A 24 4.62 8.11 5.39
C GLY A 24 3.59 7.00 5.21
N ALA A 25 2.45 7.34 4.60
CA ALA A 25 1.35 6.39 4.38
C ALA A 25 1.75 5.19 3.49
N LEU A 26 2.59 5.45 2.47
CA LEU A 26 3.11 4.40 1.58
C LEU A 26 4.06 3.46 2.32
N GLU A 27 4.90 4.03 3.19
CA GLU A 27 5.88 3.28 3.98
C GLU A 27 5.19 2.43 5.04
N LYS A 28 4.15 2.97 5.68
CA LYS A 28 3.27 2.20 6.57
C LYS A 28 2.60 1.05 5.84
N ALA A 29 2.04 1.28 4.65
CA ALA A 29 1.43 0.21 3.86
C ALA A 29 2.45 -0.87 3.46
N GLY A 30 3.68 -0.48 3.11
CA GLY A 30 4.76 -1.43 2.84
C GLY A 30 5.17 -2.21 4.10
N ALA A 31 5.23 -1.54 5.26
CA ALA A 31 5.53 -2.16 6.55
C ALA A 31 4.44 -3.13 7.00
N ASP A 32 3.17 -2.84 6.74
CA ASP A 32 2.04 -3.75 6.99
C ASP A 32 2.18 -5.05 6.15
N ILE A 33 2.57 -4.94 4.88
CA ILE A 33 2.85 -6.12 4.03
C ILE A 33 4.05 -6.91 4.59
N LEU A 34 5.12 -6.22 4.98
CA LEU A 34 6.30 -6.84 5.57
C LEU A 34 5.98 -7.56 6.89
N ASP A 35 5.22 -6.93 7.78
CA ASP A 35 4.79 -7.50 9.06
C ASP A 35 3.89 -8.73 8.85
N PHE A 36 2.91 -8.63 7.93
CA PHE A 36 2.03 -9.73 7.57
C PHE A 36 2.81 -10.96 7.09
N LEU A 37 3.76 -10.76 6.17
CA LEU A 37 4.63 -11.82 5.67
C LEU A 37 5.56 -12.36 6.76
N THR A 38 6.15 -11.48 7.58
CA THR A 38 7.03 -11.88 8.67
C THR A 38 6.30 -12.74 9.70
N LYS A 39 5.06 -12.39 10.05
CA LYS A 39 4.21 -13.18 10.95
C LYS A 39 3.80 -14.52 10.34
N ARG A 40 3.40 -14.54 9.06
CA ARG A 40 2.99 -15.78 8.39
C ARG A 40 4.15 -16.79 8.30
N PHE A 41 5.33 -16.30 7.96
CA PHE A 41 6.53 -17.12 7.81
C PHE A 41 7.42 -17.16 9.06
N GLN A 42 6.91 -16.69 10.21
CA GLN A 42 7.66 -16.67 11.45
C GLN A 42 8.16 -18.09 11.80
N GLY A 43 9.48 -18.24 11.94
CA GLY A 43 10.11 -19.53 12.21
C GLY A 43 10.24 -20.48 11.00
N LYS A 44 9.66 -20.15 9.84
CA LYS A 44 9.78 -20.92 8.59
C LYS A 44 10.77 -20.30 7.62
N LEU A 45 10.72 -18.98 7.45
CA LEU A 45 11.55 -18.25 6.49
C LEU A 45 11.89 -16.86 7.03
N LYS A 46 13.17 -16.48 6.97
CA LYS A 46 13.60 -15.12 7.34
C LYS A 46 13.37 -14.20 6.16
N ILE A 47 12.41 -13.27 6.24
CA ILE A 47 12.18 -12.30 5.16
C ILE A 47 13.44 -11.43 4.91
N ARG A 48 14.10 -11.00 5.99
CA ARG A 48 15.34 -10.21 5.90
C ARG A 48 16.54 -11.10 5.59
N GLY A 49 17.16 -10.86 4.42
CA GLY A 49 18.36 -11.57 3.96
C GLY A 49 18.10 -12.87 3.19
N SER A 50 16.83 -13.24 2.95
CA SER A 50 16.51 -14.31 2.01
C SER A 50 16.57 -13.83 0.57
N GLU A 51 16.87 -14.76 -0.34
CA GLU A 51 16.84 -14.48 -1.76
C GLU A 51 15.41 -14.13 -2.22
N PRO A 52 15.22 -13.07 -3.03
CA PRO A 52 13.90 -12.65 -3.51
C PRO A 52 13.10 -13.77 -4.18
N LYS A 53 13.78 -14.63 -4.94
CA LYS A 53 13.16 -15.78 -5.63
C LYS A 53 12.63 -16.84 -4.66
N LEU A 54 13.31 -17.08 -3.54
CA LEU A 54 12.86 -18.02 -2.52
C LEU A 54 11.65 -17.45 -1.77
N LEU A 55 11.66 -16.14 -1.50
CA LEU A 55 10.52 -15.44 -0.90
C LEU A 55 9.29 -15.50 -1.83
N GLU A 56 9.48 -15.25 -3.12
CA GLU A 56 8.40 -15.32 -4.11
C GLU A 56 7.80 -16.71 -4.16
N ALA A 57 8.63 -17.76 -4.26
CA ALA A 57 8.15 -19.14 -4.30
C ALA A 57 7.41 -19.55 -3.01
N ALA A 58 7.89 -19.11 -1.85
CA ALA A 58 7.24 -19.39 -0.57
C ALA A 58 5.88 -18.69 -0.45
N ILE A 59 5.79 -17.43 -0.88
CA ILE A 59 4.54 -16.66 -0.90
C ILE A 59 3.56 -17.25 -1.90
N LEU A 60 4.03 -17.62 -3.09
CA LEU A 60 3.23 -18.27 -4.12
C LEU A 60 2.62 -19.58 -3.60
N SER A 61 3.45 -20.46 -3.06
CA SER A 61 3.02 -21.75 -2.55
C SER A 61 2.03 -21.62 -1.38
N GLU A 62 2.25 -20.67 -0.47
CA GLU A 62 1.31 -20.38 0.62
C GLU A 62 -0.01 -19.80 0.11
N ALA A 63 0.02 -18.91 -0.90
CA ALA A 63 -1.18 -18.35 -1.53
C ALA A 63 -1.98 -19.37 -2.34
N GLU A 64 -1.32 -20.36 -2.95
CA GLU A 64 -2.00 -21.49 -3.59
C GLU A 64 -2.69 -22.41 -2.57
N SER A 65 -2.10 -22.59 -1.39
CA SER A 65 -2.61 -23.51 -0.36
C SER A 65 -3.59 -22.85 0.62
N ASP A 66 -3.49 -21.55 0.88
CA ASP A 66 -4.30 -20.81 1.83
C ASP A 66 -4.96 -19.61 1.15
N LYS A 67 -6.21 -19.80 0.76
CA LYS A 67 -7.00 -18.78 0.07
C LYS A 67 -7.19 -17.51 0.92
N LYS A 68 -7.26 -17.64 2.24
CA LYS A 68 -7.42 -16.47 3.12
C LYS A 68 -6.14 -15.64 3.14
N PHE A 69 -4.99 -16.30 3.21
CA PHE A 69 -3.70 -15.64 3.06
C PHE A 69 -3.59 -14.91 1.72
N GLN A 70 -4.02 -15.55 0.62
CA GLN A 70 -4.07 -14.90 -0.70
C GLN A 70 -4.94 -13.63 -0.69
N GLU A 71 -6.17 -13.72 -0.19
CA GLU A 71 -7.13 -12.60 -0.16
C GLU A 71 -6.63 -11.44 0.70
N ASP A 72 -6.09 -11.73 1.89
CA ASP A 72 -5.50 -10.71 2.78
C ASP A 72 -4.26 -10.07 2.13
N LEU A 73 -3.40 -10.86 1.48
CA LEU A 73 -2.21 -10.35 0.78
C LEU A 73 -2.61 -9.46 -0.41
N GLU A 74 -3.58 -9.88 -1.21
CA GLU A 74 -4.09 -9.10 -2.34
C GLU A 74 -4.68 -7.77 -1.87
N ARG A 75 -5.41 -7.77 -0.75
CA ARG A 75 -5.96 -6.54 -0.16
C ARG A 75 -4.85 -5.56 0.23
N LEU A 76 -3.79 -6.05 0.88
CA LEU A 76 -2.67 -5.22 1.31
C LEU A 76 -1.88 -4.65 0.11
N VAL A 77 -1.60 -5.48 -0.90
CA VAL A 77 -0.91 -5.04 -2.12
C VAL A 77 -1.74 -4.00 -2.88
N ASN A 78 -3.06 -4.22 -3.03
CA ASN A 78 -3.95 -3.24 -3.65
C ASN A 78 -3.98 -1.91 -2.88
N GLN A 79 -3.99 -1.96 -1.55
CA GLN A 79 -3.94 -0.75 -0.72
C GLN A 79 -2.64 0.02 -0.94
N TYR A 80 -1.50 -0.68 -0.97
CA TYR A 80 -0.21 -0.06 -1.26
C TYR A 80 -0.20 0.60 -2.64
N GLN A 81 -0.68 -0.10 -3.67
CA GLN A 81 -0.76 0.43 -5.04
C GLN A 81 -1.69 1.65 -5.14
N GLN A 82 -2.81 1.66 -4.43
CA GLN A 82 -3.69 2.83 -4.40
C GLN A 82 -2.98 4.05 -3.80
N ILE A 83 -2.31 3.89 -2.65
CA ILE A 83 -1.57 4.97 -2.01
C ILE A 83 -0.42 5.47 -2.91
N GLN A 84 0.27 4.55 -3.58
CA GLN A 84 1.33 4.88 -4.53
C GLN A 84 0.78 5.72 -5.69
N ASN A 85 -0.33 5.29 -6.30
CA ASN A 85 -0.94 6.01 -7.41
C ASN A 85 -1.53 7.36 -7.01
N THR A 86 -2.16 7.47 -5.82
CA THR A 86 -2.66 8.75 -5.29
C THR A 86 -1.52 9.74 -5.04
N SER A 87 -0.38 9.26 -4.50
CA SER A 87 0.80 10.09 -4.26
C SER A 87 1.41 10.62 -5.58
N VAL A 88 1.32 9.84 -6.65
CA VAL A 88 1.77 10.23 -7.99
C VAL A 88 0.79 11.21 -8.65
N SER A 89 -0.53 10.99 -8.55
CA SER A 89 -1.55 11.92 -9.08
C SER A 89 -1.54 13.28 -8.39
N GLN A 90 -1.23 13.36 -7.09
CA GLN A 90 -1.12 14.64 -6.38
C GLN A 90 0.10 15.47 -6.79
N SER A 91 1.13 14.86 -7.39
CA SER A 91 2.33 15.59 -7.85
C SER A 91 2.19 16.14 -9.28
N THR A 92 1.12 15.81 -9.98
CA THR A 92 0.77 16.37 -11.30
C THR A 92 -0.42 17.34 -11.28
N GLU A 93 -1.03 17.57 -10.12
CA GLU A 93 -2.22 18.42 -10.01
C GLU A 93 -1.92 19.76 -9.33
N SER A 94 -1.20 20.64 -10.05
CA SER A 94 -1.62 22.04 -10.03
C SER A 94 -2.92 22.13 -10.84
N GLY A 95 -4.04 21.89 -10.17
CA GLY A 95 -5.35 22.05 -10.80
C GLY A 95 -6.42 21.11 -10.27
N VAL A 96 -6.84 21.33 -9.02
CA VAL A 96 -8.19 21.05 -8.51
C VAL A 96 -8.87 19.72 -8.94
N ASN A 97 -8.83 18.71 -8.07
CA ASN A 97 -9.89 17.71 -8.03
C ASN A 97 -10.09 17.07 -6.63
N VAL A 98 -10.75 17.80 -5.73
CA VAL A 98 -11.27 17.24 -4.48
C VAL A 98 -12.62 16.56 -4.77
N ASN A 99 -12.62 15.38 -5.39
CA ASN A 99 -13.81 14.52 -5.41
C ASN A 99 -13.90 13.73 -4.10
N VAL A 100 -14.39 14.40 -3.05
CA VAL A 100 -14.81 13.76 -1.79
C VAL A 100 -16.29 13.42 -1.90
N SER A 101 -16.61 12.18 -2.27
CA SER A 101 -17.98 11.68 -2.20
C SER A 101 -18.19 10.90 -0.91
N SER A 102 -19.17 11.36 -0.13
CA SER A 102 -19.85 10.70 1.01
C SER A 102 -19.35 11.05 2.42
N ASN A 103 -19.65 12.28 2.85
CA ASN A 103 -20.13 12.49 4.22
C ASN A 103 -21.31 13.47 4.18
N SER A 104 -22.53 12.95 4.22
CA SER A 104 -23.73 13.75 4.51
C SER A 104 -23.68 14.17 5.97
N GLY A 105 -23.20 15.38 6.24
CA GLY A 105 -23.16 15.91 7.59
C GLY A 105 -22.50 17.28 7.65
N THR A 106 -23.26 18.31 7.32
CA THR A 106 -23.14 19.70 7.78
C THR A 106 -21.72 20.29 7.83
N VAL A 107 -21.38 21.12 6.84
CA VAL A 107 -20.37 22.18 7.02
C VAL A 107 -20.99 23.54 6.73
N ILE A 108 -21.27 24.22 7.84
CA ILE A 108 -21.61 25.63 7.94
C ILE A 108 -20.35 26.45 7.63
N GLY A 109 -20.48 27.41 6.71
CA GLY A 109 -19.77 28.69 6.74
C GLY A 109 -18.31 28.72 6.25
N GLN A 110 -18.10 29.26 5.05
CA GLN A 110 -17.02 30.23 4.86
C GLN A 110 -17.34 31.25 3.78
N GLN A 111 -17.90 32.36 4.25
CA GLN A 111 -18.01 33.65 3.59
C GLN A 111 -16.61 34.15 3.22
N ILE A 112 -16.19 34.06 1.96
CA ILE A 112 -15.02 34.82 1.49
C ILE A 112 -15.52 36.20 1.10
N GLY A 113 -15.49 37.08 2.09
CA GLY A 113 -15.57 38.51 1.87
C GLY A 113 -14.22 39.09 1.47
N LYS A 114 -14.32 40.18 0.70
CA LYS A 114 -13.45 41.37 0.67
C LYS A 114 -12.21 41.41 -0.25
N GLN A 115 -12.35 42.34 -1.20
CA GLN A 115 -11.56 43.58 -1.36
C GLN A 115 -10.40 43.63 -2.37
N PHE A 116 -10.60 44.57 -3.32
CA PHE A 116 -9.68 45.51 -3.98
C PHE A 116 -8.32 44.99 -4.48
N PHE A 117 -8.04 45.20 -5.78
CA PHE A 117 -6.92 46.04 -6.23
C PHE A 117 -7.11 46.46 -7.71
N ARG A 118 -7.15 47.79 -7.90
CA ARG A 118 -7.02 48.64 -9.10
C ARG A 118 -7.95 48.44 -10.30
#